data_AF-A0A150FMR5-F1
#
_entry.id   AF-A0A150FMR5-F1
#
_cell.length_a   1.000
_cell.length_b   1.000
_cell.length_c   1.000
_cell.angle_alpha   90.00
_cell.angle_beta   90.00
_cell.angle_gamma   90.00
#
_symmetry.space_group_name_H-M   'P 1'
#
loop_
_entity.id
_entity.type
_entity.pdbx_description
1 polymer ?
#
loop_
_entity_poly.entity_id
_entity_poly.type
_entity_poly.pdbx_seq_one_letter_code
_entity_poly.pdbx_strand_id
1 'polypeptide(L)'
;MDATMQIRMILIYGVALLSVYTIFLLLVGPLKALGKMIFKVCVGGLGLFTLNQILVLTGINLTFGINIITSVIAGYLGIVGILSMVVIKLLIV
;
A
#
# COMPACT_ATOMS: atom_id res chain seq x y z
N MET A 1 10.55 19.51 -49.74
CA MET A 1 10.03 19.75 -48.37
C MET A 1 11.03 20.64 -47.67
N ASP A 2 10.62 21.82 -47.22
CA ASP A 2 11.53 22.75 -46.57
C ASP A 2 11.99 22.21 -45.22
N ALA A 3 13.28 22.37 -44.90
CA ALA A 3 13.88 21.90 -43.66
C ALA A 3 13.13 22.43 -42.41
N THR A 4 12.54 23.62 -42.52
CA THR A 4 11.71 24.25 -41.49
C THR A 4 10.41 23.48 -41.22
N MET A 5 9.80 22.87 -42.24
CA MET A 5 8.61 22.02 -42.09
C MET A 5 8.94 20.70 -41.38
N GLN A 6 10.08 20.08 -41.71
CA GLN A 6 10.51 18.83 -41.08
C GLN A 6 10.81 19.02 -39.59
N ILE A 7 11.52 20.09 -39.23
CA ILE A 7 11.82 20.42 -37.84
C ILE A 7 10.54 20.64 -37.03
N ARG A 8 9.56 21.39 -37.58
CA ARG A 8 8.26 21.61 -36.93
C ARG A 8 7.51 20.30 -36.69
N MET A 9 7.49 19.40 -37.66
CA MET A 9 6.83 18.10 -37.50
C MET A 9 7.47 17.26 -36.39
N ILE A 10 8.81 17.15 -36.37
CA ILE A 10 9.53 16.41 -35.32
C ILE A 10 9.21 16.98 -33.93
N LEU A 11 9.16 18.30 -33.81
CA LEU A 11 8.84 18.98 -32.55
C LEU A 11 7.42 18.67 -32.08
N ILE A 12 6.43 18.71 -32.98
CA ILE A 12 5.04 18.39 -32.67
C ILE A 12 4.89 16.91 -32.24
N TYR A 13 5.50 15.99 -32.97
CA TYR A 13 5.47 14.56 -32.61
C TYR A 13 6.19 14.29 -31.28
N GLY A 14 7.32 14.95 -31.04
CA GLY A 14 8.04 14.86 -29.77
C GLY A 14 7.18 15.33 -28.60
N VAL A 15 6.53 16.49 -28.72
CA VAL A 15 5.64 17.03 -27.68
C VAL A 15 4.41 16.13 -27.48
N ALA A 16 3.83 15.60 -28.55
CA ALA A 16 2.68 14.69 -28.45
C ALA A 16 3.03 13.37 -27.75
N LEU A 17 4.23 12.83 -28.01
CA LEU A 17 4.69 11.60 -27.36
C LEU A 17 4.99 11.84 -25.87
N LEU A 18 5.59 12.98 -25.55
CA LEU A 18 5.91 13.37 -24.17
C LEU A 18 4.65 13.62 -23.35
N SER A 19 3.63 14.25 -23.93
CA SER A 19 2.34 14.47 -23.26
C SER A 19 1.64 13.15 -22.93
N VAL A 20 1.59 12.20 -23.88
CA VAL A 20 1.02 10.86 -23.65
C VAL A 20 1.76 10.14 -22.51
N TYR A 21 3.10 10.15 -22.53
CA TYR A 21 3.90 9.54 -21.47
C TYR A 21 3.58 10.13 -20.10
N THR A 22 3.43 11.45 -20.02
CA THR A 22 3.16 12.16 -18.76
C THR A 22 1.79 11.79 -18.20
N ILE A 23 0.77 11.68 -19.06
CA ILE A 23 -0.58 11.23 -18.67
C ILE A 23 -0.55 9.81 -18.11
N PHE A 24 0.17 8.90 -18.77
CA PHE A 24 0.33 7.52 -18.29
C PHE A 24 1.02 7.47 -16.92
N LEU A 25 2.09 8.24 -16.73
CA LEU A 25 2.82 8.26 -15.46
C LEU A 25 1.95 8.81 -14.33
N LEU A 26 1.15 9.84 -14.60
CA LEU A 26 0.23 10.46 -13.65
C LEU A 26 -0.92 9.52 -13.26
N LEU A 27 -1.33 8.61 -14.15
CA LEU A 27 -2.36 7.60 -13.86
C LEU A 27 -1.80 6.37 -13.12
N VAL A 28 -0.62 5.89 -13.53
CA VAL A 28 -0.01 4.67 -12.97
C VAL A 28 0.54 4.92 -11.55
N GLY A 29 1.05 6.11 -11.26
CA GLY A 29 1.55 6.50 -9.94
C GLY A 29 0.56 6.25 -8.79
N PRO A 30 -0.64 6.88 -8.79
CA PRO A 30 -1.62 6.70 -7.73
C PRO A 30 -2.18 5.27 -7.70
N LEU A 31 -2.33 4.62 -8.85
CA LEU A 31 -2.83 3.23 -8.91
C LEU A 31 -1.85 2.26 -8.21
N LYS A 32 -0.54 2.46 -8.41
CA LYS A 32 0.50 1.68 -7.73
C LYS A 32 0.50 1.94 -6.22
N ALA A 33 0.23 3.17 -5.79
CA ALA A 33 0.13 3.52 -4.37
C ALA A 33 -1.07 2.85 -3.70
N LEU A 34 -2.25 2.89 -4.35
CA LEU A 34 -3.46 2.22 -3.88
C LEU A 34 -3.26 0.70 -3.77
N GLY A 35 -2.70 0.07 -4.80
CA GLY A 35 -2.43 -1.38 -4.76
C GLY A 35 -1.50 -1.77 -3.61
N LYS A 36 -0.44 -0.99 -3.37
CA LYS A 36 0.45 -1.21 -2.21
C LYS A 36 -0.27 -1.04 -0.88
N MET A 37 -1.16 -0.06 -0.76
CA MET A 37 -1.91 0.19 0.47
C MET A 37 -2.84 -1.00 0.77
N ILE A 38 -3.63 -1.42 -0.22
CA ILE A 38 -4.52 -2.58 -0.09
C ILE A 38 -3.74 -3.83 0.31
N PHE A 39 -2.61 -4.08 -0.34
CA PHE A 39 -1.75 -5.22 -0.01
C PHE A 39 -1.28 -5.19 1.46
N LYS A 40 -0.82 -4.02 1.94
CA LYS A 40 -0.43 -3.87 3.35
C LYS A 40 -1.58 -4.12 4.30
N VAL A 41 -2.78 -3.61 4.02
CA VAL A 41 -3.97 -3.84 4.85
C VAL A 41 -4.31 -5.33 4.91
N CYS A 42 -4.30 -6.02 3.77
CA CYS A 42 -4.55 -7.46 3.74
C CYS A 42 -3.52 -8.24 4.55
N VAL A 43 -2.23 -7.93 4.40
CA VAL A 43 -1.15 -8.59 5.16
C VAL A 43 -1.29 -8.33 6.66
N GLY A 44 -1.58 -7.11 7.07
CA GLY A 44 -1.80 -6.77 8.48
C GLY A 44 -3.03 -7.45 9.08
N GLY A 45 -4.13 -7.50 8.33
CA GLY A 45 -5.35 -8.20 8.73
C GLY A 45 -5.13 -9.71 8.89
N LEU A 46 -4.42 -10.34 7.94
CA LEU A 46 -4.01 -11.75 8.04
C LEU A 46 -3.06 -12.00 9.23
N GLY A 47 -2.15 -11.07 9.50
CA GLY A 47 -1.26 -11.13 10.67
C GLY A 47 -2.03 -11.08 11.99
N LEU A 48 -3.00 -10.17 12.12
CA LEU A 48 -3.86 -10.09 13.31
C LEU A 48 -4.76 -11.32 13.45
N PHE A 49 -5.28 -11.83 12.33
CA PHE A 49 -6.08 -13.05 12.31
C PHE A 49 -5.29 -14.26 12.81
N THR A 50 -4.10 -14.49 12.25
CA THR A 50 -3.22 -15.60 12.66
C THR A 50 -2.81 -15.45 14.11
N LEU A 51 -2.51 -14.24 14.58
CA LEU A 51 -2.16 -13.99 15.97
C LEU A 51 -3.32 -14.28 16.93
N ASN A 52 -4.55 -13.88 16.60
CA ASN A 52 -5.73 -14.25 17.39
C ASN A 52 -5.91 -15.77 17.48
N GLN A 53 -5.70 -16.51 16.39
CA GLN A 53 -5.78 -17.97 16.41
C GLN A 53 -4.71 -18.59 17.33
N ILE A 54 -3.47 -18.10 17.27
CA ILE A 54 -2.38 -18.54 18.15
C ILE A 54 -2.71 -18.24 19.61
N LEU A 55 -3.22 -17.04 19.92
CA LEU A 55 -3.60 -16.66 21.28
C LEU A 55 -4.68 -17.58 21.86
N VAL A 56 -5.71 -17.90 21.06
CA VAL A 56 -6.77 -18.86 21.44
C VAL A 56 -6.18 -20.24 21.71
N LEU A 57 -5.26 -20.73 20.87
CA LEU A 57 -4.59 -22.02 21.07
C LEU A 57 -3.71 -22.05 22.32
N THR A 58 -3.07 -20.93 22.67
CA THR A 58 -2.23 -20.81 23.87
C THR A 58 -3.03 -20.51 25.15
N GLY A 59 -4.36 -20.38 25.07
CA GLY A 59 -5.22 -20.08 26.21
C GLY A 59 -5.11 -18.64 26.74
N ILE A 60 -4.49 -17.73 25.97
CA ILE A 60 -4.35 -16.33 26.34
C ILE A 60 -5.60 -15.57 25.87
N ASN A 61 -6.37 -15.01 26.80
CA ASN A 61 -7.62 -14.28 26.55
C ASN A 61 -7.40 -12.85 25.97
N LEU A 62 -6.45 -12.70 25.06
CA LEU A 62 -6.21 -11.46 24.34
C LEU A 62 -6.89 -11.54 22.97
N THR A 63 -7.92 -10.73 22.76
CA THR A 63 -8.60 -10.64 21.46
C THR A 63 -8.29 -9.31 20.80
N PHE A 64 -7.65 -9.33 19.62
CA PHE A 64 -7.44 -8.11 18.83
C PHE A 64 -8.59 -7.90 17.86
N GLY A 65 -9.20 -6.72 17.88
CA GLY A 65 -10.22 -6.34 16.90
C GLY A 65 -9.59 -6.23 15.51
N ILE A 66 -10.05 -7.05 14.57
CA ILE A 66 -9.62 -7.00 13.17
C ILE A 66 -10.52 -5.98 12.47
N ASN A 67 -10.06 -4.74 12.37
CA ASN A 67 -10.73 -3.68 11.63
C ASN A 67 -9.74 -3.04 10.62
N ILE A 68 -10.23 -2.16 9.75
CA ILE A 68 -9.39 -1.53 8.73
C ILE A 68 -8.22 -0.77 9.37
N ILE A 69 -8.45 -0.06 10.47
CA ILE A 69 -7.44 0.76 11.16
C ILE A 69 -6.34 -0.12 11.76
N THR A 70 -6.71 -1.17 12.50
CA THR A 70 -5.75 -2.09 13.13
C THR A 70 -4.99 -2.89 12.09
N SER A 71 -5.66 -3.28 11.00
CA SER A 71 -5.03 -3.96 9.86
C SER A 71 -4.05 -3.06 9.11
N VAL A 72 -4.36 -1.77 8.95
CA VAL A 72 -3.43 -0.78 8.39
C VAL A 72 -2.21 -0.62 9.30
N ILE A 73 -2.39 -0.45 10.61
CA ILE A 73 -1.30 -0.26 11.56
C ILE A 73 -0.41 -1.51 11.61
N ALA A 74 -1.01 -2.68 11.75
CA ALA A 74 -0.30 -3.96 11.74
C ALA A 74 0.41 -4.22 10.40
N GLY A 75 -0.23 -3.88 9.28
CA GLY A 75 0.34 -4.05 7.94
C GLY A 75 1.45 -3.06 7.61
N TYR A 76 1.39 -1.84 8.17
CA TYR A 76 2.39 -0.81 7.93
C TYR A 76 3.65 -1.03 8.79
N LEU A 77 3.47 -1.39 10.06
CA LEU A 77 4.58 -1.68 10.98
C LEU A 77 5.06 -3.14 10.90
N GLY A 78 4.30 -4.03 10.25
CA GLY A 78 4.62 -5.45 10.12
C GLY A 78 4.65 -6.18 11.47
N ILE A 79 5.59 -7.11 11.62
CA ILE A 79 5.77 -7.93 12.83
C ILE A 79 5.97 -7.05 14.08
N VAL A 80 6.71 -5.94 13.96
CA VAL A 80 6.94 -5.01 15.08
C VAL A 80 5.63 -4.36 15.52
N GLY A 81 4.77 -4.00 14.56
CA GLY A 81 3.44 -3.44 14.84
C GLY A 81 2.56 -4.42 15.58
N ILE A 82 2.54 -5.66 15.10
CA ILE A 82 1.78 -6.74 15.71
C ILE A 82 2.26 -7.00 17.16
N LEU A 83 3.57 -7.10 17.40
CA LEU A 83 4.16 -7.22 18.74
C LEU A 83 3.81 -6.03 19.63
N SER A 84 3.92 -4.81 19.11
CA SER A 84 3.59 -3.60 19.89
C SER A 84 2.13 -3.56 20.32
N MET A 85 1.19 -4.02 19.47
CA MET A 85 -0.22 -4.14 19.83
C MET A 85 -0.42 -5.17 20.96
N VAL A 86 0.30 -6.29 20.91
CA VAL A 86 0.27 -7.31 21.98
C VAL A 86 0.77 -6.73 23.30
N VAL A 87 1.91 -6.05 23.29
CA VAL A 87 2.50 -5.43 24.48
C VAL A 87 1.60 -4.34 25.06
N ILE A 88 1.06 -3.45 24.21
CA ILE A 88 0.15 -2.38 24.65
C ILE A 88 -1.09 -2.99 25.29
N LYS A 89 -1.66 -4.05 24.71
CA LYS A 89 -2.86 -4.66 25.27
C LYS A 89 -2.57 -5.43 26.57
N LEU A 90 -1.39 -6.01 26.70
CA LEU A 90 -0.91 -6.60 27.96
C LEU A 90 -0.65 -5.57 29.06
N LEU A 91 -0.34 -4.32 28.71
CA LEU A 91 -0.09 -3.23 29.65
C LEU A 91 -1.37 -2.52 30.12
N ILE A 92 -2.41 -2.52 29.29
CA ILE A 92 -3.70 -1.89 29.58
C ILE A 92 -4.63 -2.84 30.37
N VAL A 93 -4.49 -4.14 30.18
CA VAL A 93 -5.18 -5.20 30.96
C VAL A 93 -4.45 -5.41 32.27
#